data_AF-A0A1W1VSC7-F1
#
_entry.id   AF-A0A1W1VSC7-F1
#
_cell.length_a   1.000
_cell.length_b   1.000
_cell.length_c   1.000
_cell.angle_alpha   90.00
_cell.angle_beta   90.00
_cell.angle_gamma   90.00
#
_symmetry.space_group_name_H-M   'P 1'
#
loop_
_entity.id
_entity.type
_entity.pdbx_description
1 polymer ?
#
loop_
_entity_poly.entity_id
_entity_poly.type
_entity_poly.pdbx_seq_one_letter_code
_entity_poly.pdbx_strand_id
1 'polypeptide(L)' 'MHNLNLEELVAYFFHAQEGLEQGYQPVDFVRLIEDLGLESANALRHEIVGQLAGGRRLQVIQAELAA' A
#
# COMPACT_ATOMS: atom_id res chain seq x y z
N MET A 1 -14.87 -5.04 -9.95
CA MET A 1 -13.43 -4.78 -9.73
C MET A 1 -12.76 -6.12 -9.47
N HIS A 2 -11.62 -6.40 -10.10
CA HIS A 2 -10.85 -7.62 -9.84
C HIS A 2 -10.09 -7.43 -8.52
N ASN A 3 -10.15 -8.41 -7.60
CA ASN A 3 -9.32 -8.42 -6.40
C ASN A 3 -7.95 -8.97 -6.79
N LEU A 4 -6.91 -8.19 -6.50
CA LEU A 4 -5.53 -8.57 -6.72
C LEU A 4 -5.08 -9.52 -5.61
N ASN A 5 -4.26 -10.50 -5.96
CA ASN A 5 -3.57 -11.31 -4.98
C ASN A 5 -2.46 -10.50 -4.26
N LEU A 6 -1.81 -11.10 -3.26
CA LEU A 6 -0.77 -10.43 -2.48
C LEU A 6 0.37 -9.87 -3.36
N GLU A 7 0.91 -10.70 -4.26
CA GLU A 7 2.03 -10.32 -5.13
C GLU A 7 1.65 -9.19 -6.08
N GLU A 8 0.45 -9.26 -6.67
CA GLU A 8 -0.10 -8.23 -7.55
C GLU A 8 -0.32 -6.91 -6.82
N LEU A 9 -0.81 -6.96 -5.57
CA LEU A 9 -1.06 -5.78 -4.76
C LEU A 9 0.26 -5.12 -4.30
N VAL A 10 1.26 -5.92 -3.93
CA VAL A 10 2.61 -5.45 -3.62
C VAL A 10 3.24 -4.77 -4.83
N ALA A 11 3.19 -5.42 -6.00
CA ALA A 11 3.69 -4.82 -7.24
C ALA A 11 2.95 -3.52 -7.56
N TYR A 12 1.63 -3.49 -7.40
CA TYR A 12 0.81 -2.30 -7.61
C TYR A 12 1.27 -1.11 -6.73
N PHE A 13 1.45 -1.33 -5.42
CA PHE A 13 1.92 -0.27 -4.52
C PHE A 13 3.38 0.12 -4.78
N PHE A 14 4.24 -0.85 -5.09
CA PHE A 14 5.63 -0.61 -5.40
C PHE A 14 5.82 0.22 -6.68
N HIS A 15 4.98 0.02 -7.70
CA HIS A 15 4.99 0.86 -8.91
C HIS A 15 4.35 2.23 -8.67
N ALA A 16 3.34 2.30 -7.81
CA ALA A 16 2.63 3.55 -7.54
C ALA A 16 3.45 4.60 -6.78
N GLN A 17 4.54 4.20 -6.12
CA GLN A 17 5.43 5.11 -5.39
C GLN A 17 6.51 5.76 -6.28
N GLU A 18 6.55 5.46 -7.58
CA GLU A 18 7.56 5.99 -8.50
C GLU A 18 7.61 7.52 -8.42
N GLY A 19 8.78 8.07 -8.08
CA GLY A 19 8.98 9.50 -7.82
C GLY A 19 9.15 9.90 -6.35
N LEU A 20 9.03 8.97 -5.39
CA LEU A 20 9.42 9.22 -4.00
C LEU A 20 10.95 9.11 -3.83
N GLU A 21 11.58 10.15 -3.26
CA GLU A 21 13.04 10.22 -3.03
C GLU A 21 13.58 9.12 -2.09
N GLN A 22 12.71 8.57 -1.23
CA GLN A 22 12.98 7.39 -0.41
C GLN A 22 11.83 6.39 -0.58
N GLY A 23 11.91 5.59 -1.64
CA GLY A 23 10.95 4.53 -1.90
C GLY A 23 11.02 3.39 -0.88
N TYR A 24 9.86 2.87 -0.52
CA TYR A 24 9.67 1.66 0.26
C TYR A 24 10.02 0.41 -0.53
N GLN A 25 10.46 -0.62 0.18
CA GLN A 25 10.77 -1.91 -0.39
C GLN A 25 9.51 -2.78 -0.48
N PRO A 26 9.47 -3.80 -1.35
CA PRO A 26 8.35 -4.73 -1.44
C PRO A 26 7.93 -5.34 -0.10
N VAL A 27 8.89 -5.61 0.80
CA VAL A 27 8.64 -6.15 2.14
C VAL A 27 7.81 -5.21 3.03
N ASP A 28 7.92 -3.89 2.84
CA ASP A 28 7.15 -2.92 3.61
C ASP A 28 5.67 -2.96 3.20
N PHE A 29 5.39 -3.19 1.91
CA PHE A 29 4.03 -3.37 1.41
C PHE A 29 3.45 -4.73 1.78
N VAL A 30 4.25 -5.79 1.83
CA VAL A 30 3.81 -7.10 2.36
C VAL A 30 3.29 -6.93 3.79
N ARG A 31 4.06 -6.28 4.67
CA ARG A 31 3.65 -6.02 6.05
C ARG A 31 2.37 -5.19 6.14
N LEU A 32 2.27 -4.11 5.35
CA LEU A 32 1.04 -3.31 5.27
C LEU A 32 -0.19 -4.17 4.93
N ILE A 33 -0.07 -5.08 3.97
CA ILE A 33 -1.18 -5.93 3.52
C ILE A 33 -1.51 -7.00 4.57
N GLU A 34 -0.51 -7.54 5.24
CA GLU A 34 -0.70 -8.49 6.35
C GLU A 34 -1.42 -7.83 7.53
N ASP A 35 -1.06 -6.59 7.87
CA ASP A 35 -1.67 -5.83 8.95
C ASP A 35 -3.11 -5.38 8.63
N LEU A 36 -3.39 -4.94 7.39
CA LEU A 36 -4.73 -4.52 6.96
C LEU A 36 -5.65 -5.71 6.61
N GLY A 37 -5.06 -6.83 6.19
CA GLY A 37 -5.73 -7.93 5.52
C GLY A 37 -5.88 -7.69 4.01
N LEU A 38 -5.74 -8.76 3.22
CA LEU A 38 -5.75 -8.72 1.75
C LEU A 38 -7.03 -8.11 1.16
N GLU A 39 -8.18 -8.37 1.78
CA GLU A 39 -9.48 -7.84 1.34
C GLU A 39 -9.56 -6.32 1.55
N SER A 40 -9.23 -5.84 2.75
CA SER A 40 -9.20 -4.41 3.09
C SER A 40 -8.19 -3.66 2.24
N ALA A 41 -6.99 -4.22 2.05
CA ALA A 41 -5.96 -3.63 1.21
C ALA A 41 -6.40 -3.52 -0.26
N ASN A 42 -7.20 -4.48 -0.75
CA ASN A 42 -7.83 -4.39 -2.07
C ASN A 42 -8.90 -3.30 -2.15
N ALA A 43 -9.75 -3.18 -1.13
CA ALA A 43 -10.80 -2.17 -1.05
C ALA A 43 -10.21 -0.75 -0.99
N LEU A 44 -9.11 -0.59 -0.26
CA LEU A 44 -8.45 0.69 0.01
C LEU A 44 -7.28 1.01 -0.94
N ARG A 45 -7.01 0.15 -1.94
CA ARG A 45 -5.81 0.25 -2.78
C ARG A 45 -5.62 1.62 -3.44
N HIS A 46 -6.70 2.28 -3.85
CA HIS A 46 -6.63 3.60 -4.49
C HIS A 46 -6.31 4.71 -3.49
N GLU A 47 -6.82 4.60 -2.26
CA GLU A 47 -6.53 5.56 -1.19
C GLU A 47 -5.09 5.41 -0.70
N ILE A 48 -4.62 4.17 -0.51
CA ILE A 48 -3.22 3.87 -0.16
C ILE A 48 -2.27 4.50 -1.19
N VAL A 49 -2.53 4.30 -2.48
CA VAL A 49 -1.73 4.91 -3.55
C VAL A 49 -1.78 6.43 -3.53
N GLY A 50 -2.95 7.03 -3.33
CA GLY A 50 -3.08 8.49 -3.22
C GLY A 50 -2.24 9.07 -2.08
N GLN A 51 -2.20 8.38 -0.94
CA GLN A 51 -1.38 8.78 0.20
C GLN A 51 0.12 8.56 -0.04
N LEU A 52 0.51 7.46 -0.71
CA LEU A 52 1.89 7.19 -1.11
C LEU A 52 2.40 8.27 -2.07
N ALA A 53 1.63 8.62 -3.10
CA ALA A 53 1.99 9.68 -4.05
C ALA A 53 2.10 11.07 -3.38
N GLY A 54 1.36 11.30 -2.30
CA GLY A 54 1.49 12.48 -1.45
C GLY A 54 2.71 12.49 -0.53
N GLY A 55 3.59 11.48 -0.62
CA GLY A 55 4.79 11.36 0.21
C GLY A 55 4.52 10.99 1.67
N ARG A 56 3.32 10.45 1.98
CA ARG A 56 3.01 10.03 3.36
C ARG A 56 3.84 8.80 3.75
N ARG A 57 4.10 8.72 5.06
CA ARG A 57 4.81 7.59 5.65
C ARG A 57 3.91 6.35 5.69
N LEU A 58 4.42 5.18 5.29
CA LEU A 58 3.68 3.91 5.34
C LEU A 58 3.06 3.64 6.73
N GLN A 59 3.81 3.95 7.79
CA GLN A 59 3.34 3.81 9.18
C GLN A 59 2.11 4.66 9.50
N VAL A 60 1.98 5.83 8.88
CA VAL A 60 0.85 6.74 9.07
C VAL A 60 -0.36 6.23 8.30
N ILE A 61 -0.17 5.79 7.05
CA ILE A 61 -1.20 5.15 6.23
C ILE A 61 -1.76 3.93 6.98
N GLN A 62 -0.87 3.10 7.54
CA GLN A 62 -1.25 1.92 8.32
C GLN A 62 -2.09 2.31 9.56
N ALA A 63 -1.65 3.30 10.33
CA ALA A 63 -2.37 3.72 11.53
C ALA A 63 -3.75 4.34 11.25
N GLU A 64 -3.91 5.06 10.14
CA GLU A 64 -5.20 5.65 9.75
C GLU A 64 -6.19 4.62 9.19
N LEU A 65 -5.70 3.58 8.53
CA LEU A 65 -6.55 2.58 7.86
C LEU A 65 -6.86 1.35 8.73
N ALA A 66 -6.08 1.11 9.78
CA ALA A 66 -6.29 0.03 10.74
C ALA A 66 -7.11 0.44 11.99
N ALA A 67 -7.47 1.72 12.12
CA ALA A 67 -8.27 2.28 13.23
C ALA A 67 -9.77 2.24 12.94
#